data_AF-A0A9W7YST1-F1
#
_entry.id   AF-A0A9W7YST1-F1
#
_cell.length_a   1.000
_cell.length_b   1.000
_cell.length_c   1.000
_cell.angle_alpha   90.00
_cell.angle_beta   90.00
_cell.angle_gamma   90.00
#
_symmetry.space_group_name_H-M   'P 1'
#
loop_
_entity.id
_entity.type
_entity.pdbx_description
1 polymer ?
#
loop_
_entity_poly.entity_id
_entity_poly.type
_entity_poly.pdbx_seq_one_letter_code
_entity_poly.pdbx_strand_id
1 'polypeptide(L)'
;MEIEQIEADGVTGLRVHGWEVTSCHRPILSNTAIEEHTAELGFNVPEMIFGDNFLRIRHSASGKELSLCALDALRMVDTGPLSAKAVQVSIARDWFESRRMRGIPVVNPFDWTFSTRYRGTSNLEFTTSSSGIDYERLKVREDILFYDENILFEDDLGDNGTSQLAYKVRVMPSGFFVLLRFFLRVDGVLFRIYDTRLYHRFGSDSVVREFSTREMPFDDVKRLLPRKEPGDEDLSLLNNIQFVDGVIGNPAVECEAASI
;
A
#
# COMPACT_ATOMS: atom_id res chain seq x y z
N MET A 1 30.35 3.37 -13.53
CA MET A 1 29.21 3.13 -12.62
C MET A 1 28.96 1.64 -12.70
N GLU A 2 29.21 0.92 -11.61
CA GLU A 2 29.01 -0.54 -11.59
C GLU A 2 27.57 -0.78 -11.13
N ILE A 3 26.76 -1.28 -12.06
CA ILE A 3 25.38 -1.70 -11.81
C ILE A 3 25.40 -3.21 -11.92
N GLU A 4 25.00 -3.91 -10.85
CA GLU A 4 24.91 -5.36 -10.83
C GLU A 4 23.44 -5.75 -10.80
N GLN A 5 22.97 -6.52 -11.78
CA GLN A 5 21.61 -7.06 -11.77
C GLN A 5 21.54 -8.27 -10.83
N ILE A 6 20.41 -8.41 -10.13
CA ILE A 6 20.14 -9.53 -9.23
C ILE A 6 18.97 -10.31 -9.83
N GLU A 7 19.16 -11.61 -10.01
CA GLU A 7 18.10 -12.53 -10.40
C GLU A 7 18.34 -13.87 -9.70
N ALA A 8 17.43 -14.25 -8.80
CA ALA A 8 17.51 -15.50 -8.04
C ALA A 8 16.13 -15.93 -7.53
N ASP A 9 15.65 -17.10 -7.94
CA ASP A 9 14.45 -17.78 -7.42
C ASP A 9 13.28 -16.84 -7.06
N GLY A 10 12.67 -16.22 -8.09
CA GLY A 10 11.54 -15.30 -7.93
C GLY A 10 11.90 -13.90 -7.41
N VAL A 11 13.17 -13.67 -7.08
CA VAL A 11 13.71 -12.35 -6.70
C VAL A 11 14.42 -11.71 -7.89
N THR A 12 14.08 -10.46 -8.16
CA THR A 12 14.75 -9.59 -9.14
C THR A 12 15.18 -8.29 -8.49
N GLY A 13 16.19 -7.63 -9.02
CA GLY A 13 16.67 -6.39 -8.42
C GLY A 13 18.00 -5.92 -9.01
N LEU A 14 18.64 -4.99 -8.32
CA LEU A 14 19.99 -4.56 -8.65
C LEU A 14 20.78 -4.06 -7.44
N ARG A 15 22.09 -3.92 -7.63
CA ARG A 15 22.98 -3.12 -6.80
C ARG A 15 23.50 -1.91 -7.55
N VAL A 16 23.36 -0.73 -6.96
CA VAL A 16 23.90 0.53 -7.49
C VAL A 16 24.18 1.49 -6.34
N HIS A 17 25.29 2.23 -6.40
CA HIS A 17 25.62 3.27 -5.42
C HIS A 17 25.59 2.79 -3.94
N GLY A 18 25.98 1.53 -3.68
CA GLY A 18 25.96 0.93 -2.34
C GLY A 18 24.58 0.51 -1.84
N TRP A 19 23.55 0.61 -2.68
CA TRP A 19 22.20 0.16 -2.41
C TRP A 19 21.88 -1.11 -3.16
N GLU A 20 21.30 -2.08 -2.46
CA GLU A 20 20.66 -3.26 -3.01
C GLU A 20 19.14 -3.06 -2.96
N VAL A 21 18.50 -3.06 -4.12
CA VAL A 21 17.04 -2.96 -4.27
C VAL A 21 16.56 -4.26 -4.89
N THR A 22 15.78 -5.04 -4.14
CA THR A 22 15.28 -6.35 -4.57
C THR A 22 13.79 -6.47 -4.35
N SER A 23 13.14 -7.22 -5.23
CA SER A 23 11.71 -7.47 -5.21
C SER A 23 11.42 -8.93 -5.50
N CYS A 24 10.43 -9.50 -4.82
CA CYS A 24 10.06 -10.92 -4.93
C CYS A 24 8.60 -11.07 -5.35
N HIS A 25 8.38 -11.91 -6.36
CA HIS A 25 7.06 -12.27 -6.86
C HIS A 25 6.81 -13.77 -6.68
N ARG A 26 5.77 -14.09 -5.94
CA ARG A 26 5.31 -15.45 -5.63
C ARG A 26 3.79 -15.50 -5.74
N PRO A 27 3.20 -16.69 -5.91
CA PRO A 27 1.75 -16.87 -5.88
C PRO A 27 1.13 -16.49 -4.53
N ILE A 28 -0.20 -16.47 -4.48
CA ILE A 28 -0.93 -16.36 -3.21
C ILE A 28 -0.54 -17.50 -2.25
N LEU A 29 -0.68 -17.23 -0.96
CA LEU A 29 -0.36 -18.20 0.09
C LEU A 29 -1.16 -19.50 -0.07
N SER A 30 -0.53 -20.61 0.32
CA SER A 30 -1.22 -21.89 0.49
C SER A 30 -2.21 -21.83 1.66
N ASN A 31 -3.22 -22.71 1.66
CA ASN A 31 -4.20 -22.80 2.76
C ASN A 31 -3.53 -22.96 4.13
N THR A 32 -2.46 -23.75 4.23
CA THR A 32 -1.71 -23.93 5.48
C THR A 32 -1.08 -22.62 5.96
N ALA A 33 -0.45 -21.87 5.06
CA ALA A 33 0.14 -20.57 5.40
C ALA A 33 -0.95 -19.52 5.76
N ILE A 34 -2.12 -19.58 5.11
CA ILE A 34 -3.29 -18.75 5.44
C ILE A 34 -3.77 -19.06 6.86
N GLU A 35 -3.87 -20.32 7.25
CA GLU A 35 -4.27 -20.74 8.59
C GLU A 35 -3.27 -20.25 9.65
N GLU A 36 -1.97 -20.37 9.38
CA GLU A 36 -0.89 -19.88 10.25
C GLU A 36 -0.97 -18.35 10.43
N HIS A 37 -1.12 -17.59 9.35
CA HIS A 37 -1.24 -16.13 9.43
C HIS A 37 -2.53 -15.69 10.11
N THR A 38 -3.64 -16.39 9.87
CA THR A 38 -4.92 -16.12 10.54
C THR A 38 -4.81 -16.35 12.05
N ALA A 39 -4.14 -17.43 12.46
CA ALA A 39 -3.88 -17.71 13.87
C ALA A 39 -2.98 -16.65 14.52
N GLU A 40 -1.96 -16.18 13.80
CA GLU A 40 -1.05 -15.13 14.27
C GLU A 40 -1.74 -13.76 14.41
N LEU A 41 -2.52 -13.37 13.41
CA LEU A 41 -3.16 -12.05 13.32
C LEU A 41 -4.44 -11.96 14.17
N GLY A 42 -5.09 -13.10 14.45
CA GLY A 42 -6.35 -13.16 15.20
C GLY A 42 -7.58 -12.75 14.37
N PHE A 43 -7.45 -12.64 13.05
CA PHE A 43 -8.52 -12.40 12.10
C PHE A 43 -8.20 -13.06 10.75
N ASN A 44 -9.23 -13.32 9.93
CA ASN A 44 -9.04 -13.91 8.60
C ASN A 44 -8.27 -12.96 7.70
N VAL A 45 -7.21 -13.43 7.05
CA VAL A 45 -6.45 -12.66 6.06
C VAL A 45 -7.27 -12.31 4.80
N PRO A 46 -6.85 -11.32 4.00
CA PRO A 46 -7.44 -11.01 2.70
C PRO A 46 -7.53 -12.23 1.77
N GLU A 47 -8.55 -12.27 0.90
CA GLU A 47 -8.76 -13.38 -0.05
C GLU A 47 -7.55 -13.65 -0.95
N MET A 48 -6.88 -12.60 -1.43
CA MET A 48 -5.64 -12.71 -2.21
C MET A 48 -4.48 -12.13 -1.41
N ILE A 49 -3.87 -12.95 -0.56
CA ILE A 49 -2.66 -12.58 0.19
C ILE A 49 -1.41 -13.14 -0.47
N PHE A 50 -0.47 -12.26 -0.83
CA PHE A 50 0.83 -12.61 -1.39
C PHE A 50 1.91 -12.51 -0.30
N GLY A 51 1.84 -13.40 0.69
CA GLY A 51 2.67 -13.31 1.90
C GLY A 51 4.18 -13.45 1.68
N ASP A 52 4.58 -14.13 0.60
CA ASP A 52 5.99 -14.30 0.21
C ASP A 52 6.50 -13.17 -0.72
N ASN A 53 5.63 -12.23 -1.11
CA ASN A 53 6.03 -11.06 -1.89
C ASN A 53 6.67 -10.01 -0.98
N PHE A 54 7.73 -9.38 -1.48
CA PHE A 54 8.34 -8.27 -0.79
C PHE A 54 9.07 -7.31 -1.72
N LEU A 55 9.19 -6.05 -1.27
CA LEU A 55 10.25 -5.15 -1.70
C LEU A 55 11.26 -5.04 -0.54
N ARG A 56 12.56 -5.06 -0.84
CA ARG A 56 13.63 -4.83 0.13
C ARG A 56 14.65 -3.85 -0.44
N ILE A 57 14.97 -2.83 0.35
CA ILE A 57 15.95 -1.79 0.02
C ILE A 57 16.97 -1.75 1.14
N ARG A 58 18.22 -2.09 0.83
CA ARG A 58 19.30 -2.22 1.82
C ARG A 58 20.50 -1.39 1.39
N HIS A 59 21.02 -0.56 2.30
CA HIS A 59 22.31 0.08 2.13
C HIS A 59 23.42 -0.82 2.67
N SER A 60 24.32 -1.27 1.80
CA SER A 60 25.32 -2.28 2.13
C SER A 60 26.31 -1.84 3.21
N ALA A 61 26.72 -0.57 3.21
CA ALA A 61 27.77 -0.08 4.11
C ALA A 61 27.28 0.12 5.56
N SER A 62 26.06 0.65 5.75
CA SER A 62 25.50 0.87 7.09
C SER A 62 24.62 -0.27 7.60
N GLY A 63 24.23 -1.19 6.71
CA GLY A 63 23.29 -2.27 7.05
C GLY A 63 21.86 -1.79 7.30
N LYS A 64 21.56 -0.52 7.01
CA LYS A 64 20.20 0.01 7.06
C LYS A 64 19.35 -0.61 5.97
N GLU A 65 18.12 -0.98 6.33
CA GLU A 65 17.20 -1.72 5.49
C GLU A 65 15.76 -1.26 5.74
N LEU A 66 14.99 -1.22 4.66
CA LEU A 66 13.55 -1.11 4.67
C LEU A 66 12.95 -2.22 3.81
N SER A 67 11.91 -2.87 4.31
CA SER A 67 11.15 -3.88 3.59
C SER A 67 9.66 -3.56 3.59
N LEU A 68 8.97 -4.00 2.54
CA LEU A 68 7.52 -3.95 2.40
C LEU A 68 7.03 -5.39 2.23
N CYS A 69 6.18 -5.89 3.12
CA CYS A 69 5.56 -7.22 2.99
C CYS A 69 4.13 -7.21 3.55
N ALA A 70 3.33 -8.19 3.12
CA ALA A 70 1.90 -8.25 3.46
C ALA A 70 1.65 -8.49 4.96
N LEU A 71 2.38 -9.42 5.57
CA LEU A 71 2.15 -9.82 6.96
C LEU A 71 2.40 -8.66 7.94
N ASP A 72 3.50 -7.92 7.77
CA ASP A 72 3.79 -6.75 8.61
C ASP A 72 2.75 -5.65 8.44
N ALA A 73 2.25 -5.45 7.22
CA ALA A 73 1.18 -4.50 6.96
C ALA A 73 -0.12 -4.92 7.67
N LEU A 74 -0.46 -6.21 7.65
CA LEU A 74 -1.66 -6.74 8.30
C LEU A 74 -1.58 -6.69 9.83
N ARG A 75 -0.39 -6.82 10.43
CA ARG A 75 -0.17 -6.62 11.87
C ARG A 75 -0.53 -5.21 12.35
N MET A 76 -0.52 -4.22 11.45
CA MET A 76 -0.90 -2.83 11.75
C MET A 76 -2.38 -2.52 11.55
N VAL A 77 -3.19 -3.50 11.15
CA VAL A 77 -4.64 -3.31 10.99
C VAL A 77 -5.28 -3.17 12.36
N ASP A 78 -6.14 -2.16 12.52
CA ASP A 78 -6.82 -1.89 13.78
C ASP A 78 -7.94 -2.91 14.03
N THR A 79 -7.72 -3.79 15.01
CA THR A 79 -8.67 -4.82 15.46
C THR A 79 -9.47 -4.39 16.69
N GLY A 80 -9.36 -3.12 17.10
CA GLY A 80 -9.96 -2.60 18.32
C GLY A 80 -11.45 -2.26 18.21
N PRO A 81 -12.20 -2.18 19.34
CA PRO A 81 -13.63 -1.86 19.41
C PRO A 81 -14.12 -0.56 18.81
N LEU A 82 -13.21 0.33 18.42
CA LEU A 82 -13.52 1.59 17.77
C LEU A 82 -13.29 1.54 16.25
N SER A 83 -12.49 0.61 15.72
CA SER A 83 -12.25 0.50 14.27
C SER A 83 -13.55 0.21 13.52
N ALA A 84 -14.36 -0.68 14.10
CA ALA A 84 -15.65 -1.02 13.55
C ALA A 84 -16.63 0.18 13.45
N LYS A 85 -16.53 1.19 14.33
CA LYS A 85 -17.52 2.28 14.40
C LYS A 85 -17.51 3.24 13.20
N ALA A 86 -16.42 3.35 12.44
CA ALA A 86 -16.32 4.30 11.34
C ALA A 86 -17.00 3.81 10.04
N VAL A 87 -17.02 2.49 9.80
CA VAL A 87 -17.56 1.87 8.57
C VAL A 87 -18.90 1.17 8.82
N GLN A 88 -19.27 0.93 10.09
CA GLN A 88 -20.43 0.12 10.49
C GLN A 88 -21.83 0.69 10.19
N VAL A 89 -21.98 1.95 9.77
CA VAL A 89 -23.29 2.62 9.90
C VAL A 89 -24.25 2.35 8.72
N SER A 90 -23.80 1.82 7.57
CA SER A 90 -24.72 1.55 6.44
C SER A 90 -24.65 0.16 5.79
N ILE A 91 -23.48 -0.50 5.71
CA ILE A 91 -23.33 -1.81 5.01
C ILE A 91 -23.31 -3.00 5.96
N ALA A 92 -23.00 -2.76 7.24
CA ALA A 92 -22.73 -3.80 8.21
C ALA A 92 -23.85 -4.85 8.28
N ARG A 93 -25.13 -4.46 8.25
CA ARG A 93 -26.21 -5.40 8.53
C ARG A 93 -26.30 -6.53 7.49
N ASP A 94 -26.25 -6.20 6.20
CA ASP A 94 -26.35 -7.20 5.13
C ASP A 94 -25.06 -8.02 4.99
N TRP A 95 -23.90 -7.38 5.24
CA TRP A 95 -22.59 -8.01 5.23
C TRP A 95 -22.36 -8.96 6.43
N PHE A 96 -22.81 -8.57 7.64
CA PHE A 96 -22.78 -9.44 8.82
C PHE A 96 -23.75 -10.62 8.63
N GLU A 97 -24.93 -10.38 8.03
CA GLU A 97 -25.90 -11.43 7.72
C GLU A 97 -25.37 -12.42 6.66
N SER A 98 -24.65 -11.96 5.62
CA SER A 98 -24.07 -12.82 4.59
C SER A 98 -22.95 -13.73 5.12
N ARG A 99 -22.01 -13.19 5.91
CA ARG A 99 -20.93 -14.00 6.52
C ARG A 99 -21.46 -14.95 7.60
N ARG A 100 -22.49 -14.54 8.36
CA ARG A 100 -23.20 -15.44 9.28
C ARG A 100 -23.90 -16.57 8.55
N MET A 101 -24.52 -16.31 7.39
CA MET A 101 -25.10 -17.36 6.53
C MET A 101 -24.05 -18.32 5.96
N ARG A 102 -22.82 -17.83 5.69
CA ARG A 102 -21.68 -18.66 5.24
C ARG A 102 -20.98 -19.42 6.38
N GLY A 103 -21.45 -19.32 7.62
CA GLY A 103 -20.87 -20.04 8.77
C GLY A 103 -19.50 -19.54 9.23
N ILE A 104 -19.09 -18.34 8.79
CA ILE A 104 -17.81 -17.73 9.18
C ILE A 104 -18.00 -17.13 10.58
N PRO A 105 -17.24 -17.56 11.61
CA PRO A 105 -17.36 -17.02 12.95
C PRO A 105 -16.99 -15.53 12.97
N VAL A 106 -17.94 -14.71 13.39
CA VAL A 106 -17.78 -13.27 13.52
C VAL A 106 -17.24 -12.99 14.92
N VAL A 107 -15.93 -12.81 15.05
CA VAL A 107 -15.30 -12.49 16.33
C VAL A 107 -14.77 -11.08 16.31
N ASN A 108 -15.21 -10.31 17.30
CA ASN A 108 -14.71 -8.99 17.69
C ASN A 108 -14.84 -7.86 16.65
N PRO A 109 -14.80 -6.60 17.12
CA PRO A 109 -15.06 -5.41 16.33
C PRO A 109 -13.89 -5.11 15.39
N PHE A 110 -13.79 -5.93 14.35
CA PHE A 110 -12.95 -5.75 13.18
C PHE A 110 -13.84 -5.15 12.07
N ASP A 111 -13.34 -4.17 11.32
CA ASP A 111 -14.10 -3.52 10.24
C ASP A 111 -13.98 -4.25 8.88
N TRP A 112 -13.13 -5.28 8.82
CA TRP A 112 -12.90 -6.14 7.65
C TRP A 112 -12.42 -5.42 6.40
N THR A 113 -11.99 -4.17 6.53
CA THR A 113 -11.47 -3.38 5.42
C THR A 113 -9.97 -3.58 5.20
N PHE A 114 -9.29 -4.26 6.13
CA PHE A 114 -7.82 -4.42 6.16
C PHE A 114 -7.07 -3.08 6.11
N SER A 115 -7.70 -2.01 6.60
CA SER A 115 -7.13 -0.67 6.63
C SER A 115 -5.84 -0.65 7.43
N THR A 116 -4.72 -0.37 6.74
CA THR A 116 -3.39 -0.35 7.34
C THR A 116 -2.66 0.95 7.02
N ARG A 117 -2.14 1.61 8.06
CA ARG A 117 -1.27 2.80 7.92
C ARG A 117 0.21 2.40 7.77
N TYR A 118 0.48 1.18 7.33
CA TYR A 118 1.83 0.63 7.18
C TYR A 118 2.73 1.53 6.33
N ARG A 119 3.92 1.83 6.87
CA ARG A 119 4.95 2.71 6.26
C ARG A 119 6.25 1.98 5.92
N GLY A 120 6.19 0.65 5.84
CA GLY A 120 7.35 -0.22 5.71
C GLY A 120 7.98 -0.62 7.04
N THR A 121 8.54 -1.82 7.07
CA THR A 121 9.30 -2.37 8.20
C THR A 121 10.75 -1.95 8.02
N SER A 122 11.36 -1.31 9.01
CA SER A 122 12.69 -0.74 8.83
C SER A 122 13.47 -0.61 10.12
N ASN A 123 14.80 -0.69 10.01
CA ASN A 123 15.75 -0.33 11.06
C ASN A 123 16.32 1.11 10.88
N LEU A 124 15.75 1.89 9.96
CA LEU A 124 15.98 3.32 9.85
C LEU A 124 15.16 4.07 10.91
N GLU A 125 15.78 5.04 11.57
CA GLU A 125 15.12 5.88 12.57
C GLU A 125 14.54 7.13 11.87
N PHE A 126 13.28 7.04 11.46
CA PHE A 126 12.57 8.15 10.85
C PHE A 126 12.14 9.17 11.90
N THR A 127 12.49 10.44 11.66
CA THR A 127 12.11 11.58 12.49
C THR A 127 11.38 12.62 11.65
N THR A 128 10.48 13.39 12.25
CA THR A 128 9.74 14.44 11.55
C THR A 128 10.69 15.43 10.89
N SER A 129 10.46 15.71 9.62
CA SER A 129 11.27 16.60 8.79
C SER A 129 10.44 17.77 8.28
N SER A 130 11.06 18.95 8.16
CA SER A 130 10.46 20.11 7.48
C SER A 130 10.66 20.07 5.97
N SER A 131 11.61 19.27 5.49
CA SER A 131 11.85 19.02 4.06
C SER A 131 11.18 17.71 3.62
N GLY A 132 10.43 17.79 2.53
CA GLY A 132 9.79 16.66 1.86
C GLY A 132 10.57 16.20 0.63
N ILE A 133 9.89 15.39 -0.20
CA ILE A 133 10.41 14.89 -1.46
C ILE A 133 10.46 16.03 -2.49
N ASP A 134 11.61 16.18 -3.14
CA ASP A 134 11.79 17.15 -4.23
C ASP A 134 11.20 16.60 -5.53
N TYR A 135 9.89 16.80 -5.72
CA TYR A 135 9.16 16.33 -6.90
C TYR A 135 9.66 16.96 -8.22
N GLU A 136 10.31 18.13 -8.21
CA GLU A 136 10.86 18.71 -9.43
C GLU A 136 12.01 17.86 -9.98
N ARG A 137 12.76 17.18 -9.11
CA ARG A 137 13.77 16.20 -9.53
C ARG A 137 13.15 14.95 -10.13
N LEU A 138 12.05 14.48 -9.56
CA LEU A 138 11.34 13.30 -10.09
C LEU A 138 10.70 13.55 -11.46
N LYS A 139 10.51 14.82 -11.87
CA LYS A 139 10.06 15.18 -13.22
C LYS A 139 11.18 15.14 -14.26
N VAL A 140 12.44 15.17 -13.84
CA VAL A 140 13.59 15.03 -14.75
C VAL A 140 13.55 13.62 -15.34
N ARG A 141 13.59 13.54 -16.67
CA ARG A 141 13.62 12.24 -17.35
C ARG A 141 14.99 11.62 -17.20
N GLU A 142 15.04 10.50 -16.50
CA GLU A 142 16.19 9.63 -16.39
C GLU A 142 15.83 8.24 -16.90
N ASP A 143 16.84 7.48 -17.34
CA ASP A 143 16.65 6.08 -17.70
C ASP A 143 16.29 5.28 -16.44
N ILE A 144 15.26 4.45 -16.53
CA ILE A 144 14.86 3.58 -15.42
C ILE A 144 15.80 2.37 -15.44
N LEU A 145 16.66 2.27 -14.43
CA LEU A 145 17.59 1.15 -14.26
C LEU A 145 16.87 -0.12 -13.79
N PHE A 146 15.80 0.07 -12.99
CA PHE A 146 14.91 -0.99 -12.54
C PHE A 146 13.54 -0.43 -12.19
N TYR A 147 12.53 -1.15 -12.60
CA TYR A 147 11.15 -0.92 -12.26
C TYR A 147 10.57 -2.22 -11.74
N ASP A 148 9.79 -2.13 -10.69
CA ASP A 148 8.90 -3.22 -10.33
C ASP A 148 7.61 -2.70 -9.67
N GLU A 149 6.55 -3.48 -9.81
CA GLU A 149 5.24 -3.22 -9.24
C GLU A 149 4.65 -4.54 -8.76
N ASN A 150 4.16 -4.57 -7.53
CA ASN A 150 3.62 -5.80 -6.96
C ASN A 150 2.49 -5.52 -5.96
N ILE A 151 1.58 -6.48 -5.86
CA ILE A 151 0.48 -6.50 -4.90
C ILE A 151 0.93 -7.34 -3.69
N LEU A 152 0.72 -6.80 -2.50
CA LEU A 152 0.96 -7.49 -1.23
C LEU A 152 -0.29 -8.22 -0.76
N PHE A 153 -1.45 -7.57 -0.86
CA PHE A 153 -2.74 -8.23 -0.67
C PHE A 153 -3.88 -7.51 -1.40
N GLU A 154 -4.95 -8.25 -1.68
CA GLU A 154 -6.21 -7.76 -2.23
C GLU A 154 -7.42 -8.53 -1.65
N ASP A 155 -8.55 -7.83 -1.48
CA ASP A 155 -9.83 -8.38 -1.03
C ASP A 155 -10.97 -7.60 -1.72
N ASP A 156 -12.07 -8.27 -2.09
CA ASP A 156 -13.25 -7.65 -2.69
C ASP A 156 -14.33 -7.25 -1.64
N LEU A 157 -14.01 -7.43 -0.36
CA LEU A 157 -14.88 -7.19 0.78
C LEU A 157 -16.17 -8.01 0.75
N GLY A 158 -16.16 -9.16 0.07
CA GLY A 158 -17.32 -9.99 -0.21
C GLY A 158 -18.28 -9.27 -1.15
N ASP A 159 -17.78 -8.84 -2.31
CA ASP A 159 -18.51 -8.08 -3.35
C ASP A 159 -19.02 -6.69 -2.91
N ASN A 160 -18.49 -6.12 -1.82
CA ASN A 160 -18.93 -4.82 -1.28
C ASN A 160 -17.90 -3.70 -1.48
N GLY A 161 -16.86 -3.94 -2.28
CA GLY A 161 -15.87 -2.94 -2.61
C GLY A 161 -14.54 -3.55 -3.01
N THR A 162 -13.45 -2.94 -2.59
CA THR A 162 -12.10 -3.47 -2.77
C THR A 162 -11.17 -2.90 -1.71
N SER A 163 -10.26 -3.73 -1.21
CA SER A 163 -9.13 -3.36 -0.36
C SER A 163 -7.87 -3.91 -1.01
N GLN A 164 -6.89 -3.06 -1.26
CA GLN A 164 -5.65 -3.45 -1.93
C GLN A 164 -4.46 -2.73 -1.32
N LEU A 165 -3.37 -3.46 -1.08
CA LEU A 165 -2.06 -2.90 -0.76
C LEU A 165 -1.06 -3.30 -1.83
N ALA A 166 -0.46 -2.32 -2.50
CA ALA A 166 0.52 -2.55 -3.56
C ALA A 166 1.69 -1.56 -3.46
N TYR A 167 2.85 -1.94 -3.97
CA TYR A 167 3.99 -1.03 -4.12
C TYR A 167 4.42 -0.89 -5.57
N LYS A 168 5.07 0.24 -5.87
CA LYS A 168 5.82 0.50 -7.10
C LYS A 168 7.19 1.03 -6.72
N VAL A 169 8.23 0.54 -7.36
CA VAL A 169 9.60 1.02 -7.18
C VAL A 169 10.20 1.42 -8.52
N ARG A 170 10.94 2.53 -8.53
CA ARG A 170 11.75 3.01 -9.65
C ARG A 170 13.14 3.34 -9.16
N VAL A 171 14.16 2.74 -9.76
CA VAL A 171 15.56 3.08 -9.54
C VAL A 171 16.09 3.80 -10.77
N MET A 172 16.70 4.95 -10.55
CA MET A 172 17.29 5.84 -11.56
C MET A 172 18.77 6.04 -11.23
N PRO A 173 19.60 6.53 -12.16
CA PRO A 173 21.00 6.86 -11.87
C PRO A 173 21.19 7.83 -10.70
N SER A 174 20.24 8.76 -10.47
CA SER A 174 20.32 9.74 -9.39
C SER A 174 19.80 9.26 -8.03
N GLY A 175 19.04 8.15 -7.97
CA GLY A 175 18.36 7.73 -6.75
C GLY A 175 17.24 6.72 -6.99
N PHE A 176 16.45 6.45 -5.95
CA PHE A 176 15.25 5.62 -6.06
C PHE A 176 14.01 6.32 -5.52
N PHE A 177 12.86 5.93 -6.04
CA PHE A 177 11.55 6.33 -5.57
C PHE A 177 10.65 5.11 -5.39
N VAL A 178 9.95 5.05 -4.25
CA VAL A 178 8.98 4.00 -3.94
C VAL A 178 7.65 4.64 -3.60
N LEU A 179 6.57 4.05 -4.10
CA LEU A 179 5.21 4.33 -3.67
C LEU A 179 4.61 3.04 -3.13
N LEU A 180 4.30 3.00 -1.84
CA LEU A 180 3.40 2.01 -1.24
C LEU A 180 2.03 2.66 -1.10
N ARG A 181 1.00 2.03 -1.67
CA ARG A 181 -0.37 2.53 -1.66
C ARG A 181 -1.30 1.47 -1.08
N PHE A 182 -1.99 1.83 -0.01
CA PHE A 182 -3.23 1.18 0.39
C PHE A 182 -4.40 1.91 -0.26
N PHE A 183 -5.25 1.18 -0.98
CA PHE A 183 -6.46 1.68 -1.60
C PHE A 183 -7.66 0.90 -1.04
N LEU A 184 -8.66 1.63 -0.57
CA LEU A 184 -9.92 1.08 -0.09
C LEU A 184 -11.07 1.79 -0.78
N ARG A 185 -11.99 1.01 -1.31
CA ARG A 185 -13.34 1.43 -1.68
C ARG A 185 -14.32 0.56 -0.94
N VAL A 186 -15.30 1.19 -0.31
CA VAL A 186 -16.47 0.52 0.27
C VAL A 186 -17.68 1.10 -0.44
N ASP A 187 -18.41 0.27 -1.18
CA ASP A 187 -19.43 0.70 -2.12
C ASP A 187 -20.59 1.43 -1.43
N GLY A 188 -20.87 2.67 -1.82
CA GLY A 188 -21.88 3.49 -1.16
C GLY A 188 -21.49 4.05 0.22
N VAL A 189 -20.24 3.83 0.68
CA VAL A 189 -19.72 4.38 1.94
C VAL A 189 -18.61 5.39 1.69
N LEU A 190 -17.41 4.93 1.31
CA LEU A 190 -16.24 5.80 1.19
C LEU A 190 -15.16 5.23 0.28
N PHE A 191 -14.25 6.12 -0.09
CA PHE A 191 -12.94 5.80 -0.61
C PHE A 191 -11.89 6.27 0.38
N ARG A 192 -10.80 5.50 0.52
CA ARG A 192 -9.68 5.82 1.39
C ARG A 192 -8.37 5.42 0.72
N ILE A 193 -7.37 6.29 0.79
CA ILE A 193 -6.04 6.05 0.24
C ILE A 193 -4.99 6.42 1.28
N TYR A 194 -4.11 5.47 1.61
CA TYR A 194 -2.88 5.75 2.35
C TYR A 194 -1.68 5.55 1.42
N ASP A 195 -0.91 6.62 1.22
CA ASP A 195 0.34 6.53 0.47
C ASP A 195 1.52 6.73 1.41
N THR A 196 2.49 5.83 1.32
CA THR A 196 3.85 6.02 1.81
C THR A 196 4.77 6.15 0.62
N ARG A 197 5.41 7.32 0.47
CA ARG A 197 6.39 7.60 -0.56
C ARG A 197 7.78 7.62 0.06
N LEU A 198 8.72 6.90 -0.52
CA LEU A 198 10.12 6.92 -0.12
C LEU A 198 10.95 7.48 -1.27
N TYR A 199 11.89 8.36 -0.94
CA TYR A 199 12.84 8.89 -1.89
C TYR A 199 14.22 8.94 -1.26
N HIS A 200 15.22 8.54 -2.02
CA HIS A 200 16.61 8.75 -1.68
C HIS A 200 17.37 9.18 -2.93
N ARG A 201 18.16 10.25 -2.77
CA ARG A 201 19.13 10.68 -3.78
C ARG A 201 20.47 10.06 -3.45
N PHE A 202 21.06 9.32 -4.39
CA PHE A 202 22.39 8.76 -4.19
C PHE A 202 23.42 9.86 -3.90
N GLY A 203 24.30 9.57 -2.94
CA GLY A 203 25.28 10.54 -2.41
C GLY A 203 24.71 11.54 -1.40
N SER A 204 23.41 11.50 -1.07
CA SER A 204 22.89 12.12 0.15
C SER A 204 23.04 11.17 1.36
N ASP A 205 22.91 11.72 2.55
CA ASP A 205 23.06 11.04 3.84
C ASP A 205 21.72 10.63 4.47
N SER A 206 20.60 10.86 3.77
CA SER A 206 19.26 10.65 4.29
C SER A 206 18.30 10.04 3.28
N VAL A 207 17.34 9.27 3.80
CA VAL A 207 16.16 8.79 3.09
C VAL A 207 14.96 9.61 3.56
N VAL A 208 14.20 10.16 2.63
CA VAL A 208 12.98 10.92 2.91
C VAL A 208 11.77 10.01 2.77
N ARG A 209 10.84 10.09 3.72
CA ARG A 209 9.56 9.40 3.71
C ARG A 209 8.43 10.41 3.84
N GLU A 210 7.48 10.36 2.92
CA GLU A 210 6.24 11.13 3.00
C GLU A 210 5.07 10.18 3.20
N PHE A 211 4.24 10.44 4.20
CA PHE A 211 2.99 9.72 4.41
C PHE A 211 1.81 10.64 4.20
N SER A 212 0.81 10.17 3.47
CA SER A 212 -0.39 10.94 3.21
C SER A 212 -1.64 10.11 3.33
N THR A 213 -2.67 10.70 3.94
CA THR A 213 -3.99 10.10 4.12
C THR A 213 -5.03 10.87 3.36
N ARG A 214 -5.83 10.17 2.58
CA ARG A 214 -7.02 10.75 1.95
C ARG A 214 -8.23 9.88 2.21
N GLU A 215 -9.36 10.53 2.40
CA GLU A 215 -10.65 9.87 2.55
C GLU A 215 -11.74 10.79 1.98
N MET A 216 -12.70 10.20 1.28
CA MET A 216 -13.86 10.93 0.74
C MET A 216 -15.08 10.00 0.70
N PRO A 217 -16.29 10.48 1.02
CA PRO A 217 -17.51 9.69 0.87
C PRO A 217 -17.71 9.19 -0.56
N PHE A 218 -18.29 7.99 -0.72
CA PHE A 218 -18.46 7.35 -2.02
C PHE A 218 -19.26 8.24 -2.99
N ASP A 219 -20.37 8.79 -2.51
CA ASP A 219 -21.24 9.66 -3.30
C ASP A 219 -20.56 10.96 -3.73
N ASP A 220 -19.59 11.45 -2.95
CA ASP A 220 -18.86 12.66 -3.27
C ASP A 220 -17.90 12.41 -4.44
N VAL A 221 -17.17 11.29 -4.42
CA VAL A 221 -16.34 10.85 -5.56
C VAL A 221 -17.19 10.58 -6.79
N LYS A 222 -18.35 9.93 -6.63
CA LYS A 222 -19.29 9.67 -7.73
C LYS A 222 -19.79 10.95 -8.39
N ARG A 223 -20.02 12.02 -7.62
CA ARG A 223 -20.41 13.34 -8.17
C ARG A 223 -19.30 14.02 -8.99
N LEU A 224 -18.05 13.60 -8.82
CA LEU A 224 -16.90 14.10 -9.58
C LEU A 224 -16.62 13.31 -10.87
N LEU A 225 -17.43 12.29 -11.18
CA LEU A 225 -17.34 11.57 -12.44
C LEU A 225 -17.55 12.53 -13.63
N PRO A 226 -16.73 12.42 -14.69
CA PRO A 226 -16.92 13.21 -15.89
C PRO A 226 -18.26 12.85 -16.53
N ARG A 227 -19.14 13.85 -16.74
CA ARG A 227 -20.43 13.66 -17.41
C ARG A 227 -20.39 14.31 -18.79
N LYS A 228 -20.64 13.53 -19.84
CA LYS A 228 -20.90 14.08 -21.19
C LYS A 228 -22.37 14.43 -21.36
N GLU A 229 -23.26 13.57 -20.86
CA GLU A 229 -24.72 13.77 -20.87
C GLU A 229 -25.35 13.34 -19.52
N PRO A 230 -26.56 13.82 -19.17
CA PRO A 230 -27.27 13.34 -17.99
C PRO A 230 -27.56 11.82 -18.09
N GLY A 231 -27.01 11.03 -17.16
CA GLY A 231 -27.17 9.57 -17.13
C GLY A 231 -26.00 8.77 -17.73
N ASP A 232 -25.02 9.43 -18.34
CA ASP A 232 -23.79 8.82 -18.89
C ASP A 232 -22.68 8.73 -17.83
N GLU A 233 -23.03 8.22 -16.64
CA GLU A 233 -22.05 8.03 -15.56
C GLU A 233 -21.25 6.75 -15.80
N ASP A 234 -20.00 6.89 -16.23
CA ASP A 234 -19.06 5.76 -16.31
C ASP A 234 -18.60 5.35 -14.92
N LEU A 235 -19.38 4.47 -14.27
CA LEU A 235 -19.07 3.93 -12.95
C LEU A 235 -17.79 3.09 -12.94
N SER A 236 -17.25 2.67 -14.10
CA SER A 236 -16.00 1.91 -14.15
C SER A 236 -14.81 2.75 -13.64
N LEU A 237 -14.89 4.08 -13.74
CA LEU A 237 -13.88 5.00 -13.21
C LEU A 237 -13.75 4.93 -11.68
N LEU A 238 -14.79 4.48 -10.97
CA LEU A 238 -14.73 4.23 -9.52
C LEU A 238 -13.87 3.02 -9.16
N ASN A 239 -13.51 2.16 -10.13
CA ASN A 239 -12.49 1.12 -10.00
C ASN A 239 -11.09 1.62 -10.39
N ASN A 240 -10.97 2.79 -11.01
CA ASN A 240 -9.70 3.31 -11.47
C ASN A 240 -9.02 4.11 -10.34
N ILE A 241 -8.05 3.47 -9.67
CA ILE A 241 -7.29 4.06 -8.56
C ILE A 241 -6.66 5.41 -8.95
N GLN A 242 -6.16 5.54 -10.19
CA GLN A 242 -5.52 6.78 -10.65
C GLN A 242 -6.52 7.92 -10.82
N PHE A 243 -7.72 7.63 -11.30
CA PHE A 243 -8.82 8.59 -11.36
C PHE A 243 -9.23 9.02 -9.95
N VAL A 244 -9.49 8.05 -9.07
CA VAL A 244 -9.93 8.30 -7.69
C VAL A 244 -8.90 9.13 -6.91
N ASP A 245 -7.61 8.79 -7.02
CA ASP A 245 -6.51 9.56 -6.43
C ASP A 245 -6.46 11.00 -6.95
N GLY A 246 -6.78 11.21 -8.24
CA GLY A 246 -6.83 12.54 -8.85
C GLY A 246 -7.97 13.43 -8.35
N VAL A 247 -9.10 12.84 -7.93
CA VAL A 247 -10.30 13.60 -7.50
C VAL A 247 -10.42 13.75 -5.98
N ILE A 248 -9.88 12.81 -5.21
CA ILE A 248 -9.94 12.83 -3.75
C ILE A 248 -9.08 13.96 -3.13
N GLY A 249 -8.24 14.63 -3.92
CA GLY A 249 -7.59 15.89 -3.57
C GLY A 249 -6.25 15.75 -2.83
N ASN A 250 -5.67 16.91 -2.48
CA ASN A 250 -4.34 17.01 -1.87
C ASN A 250 -4.39 16.79 -0.35
N PRO A 251 -3.80 15.72 0.16
CA PRO A 251 -3.80 15.43 1.59
C PRO A 251 -2.80 16.27 2.37
N ALA A 252 -3.01 16.35 3.68
CA ALA A 252 -1.91 16.65 4.59
C ALA A 252 -0.83 15.57 4.42
N VAL A 253 0.42 16.02 4.25
CA VAL A 253 1.58 15.15 4.09
C VAL A 253 2.43 15.25 5.36
N GLU A 254 2.67 14.12 5.98
CA GLU A 254 3.63 13.97 7.07
C GLU A 254 4.99 13.67 6.44
N CYS A 255 5.96 14.56 6.63
CA CYS A 255 7.32 14.38 6.13
C CYS A 255 8.23 13.86 7.25
N GLU A 256 9.02 12.84 6.93
CA GLU A 256 9.99 12.24 7.81
C GLU A 256 11.31 12.03 7.05
N ALA A 257 12.43 12.03 7.77
CA ALA A 257 13.73 11.68 7.23
C ALA A 257 14.48 10.76 8.20
N ALA A 258 15.28 9.88 7.65
CA ALA A 258 16.18 9.01 8.40
C ALA A 258 17.58 9.07 7.82
N SER A 259 18.60 9.16 8.68
CA SER A 259 19.99 9.05 8.27
C SER A 259 20.36 7.62 7.89
N ILE A 260 21.26 7.50 6.92
CA ILE A 260 21.76 6.23 6.38
C ILE A 260 22.99 5.76 7.14
#